data_AF-A0A2H9N812-F1
#
_entry.id   AF-A0A2H9N812-F1
#
_cell.length_a   1.000
_cell.length_b   1.000
_cell.length_c   1.000
_cell.angle_alpha   90.00
_cell.angle_beta   90.00
_cell.angle_gamma   90.00
#
_symmetry.space_group_name_H-M   'P 1'
#
loop_
_entity.id
_entity.type
_entity.pdbx_description
1 polymer ?
#
loop_
_entity_poly.entity_id
_entity_poly.type
_entity_poly.pdbx_seq_one_letter_code
_entity_poly.pdbx_strand_id
1 'polypeptide(L)' 'MPESGRLTLSSKESDGNVEIMFVDTGIGMAKEIMEKIWTPFFTAKAKGMGLGLPICKRIIEVHGNYPYQT' A
#
# COMPACT_ATOMS: atom_id res chain seq x y z
N MET A 1 -3.43 7.92 12.70
CA MET A 1 -4.31 8.98 12.15
C MET A 1 -4.66 9.90 13.31
N PRO A 2 -4.64 11.23 13.14
CA PRO A 2 -5.32 12.11 14.10
C PRO A 2 -6.80 11.70 14.22
N GLU A 3 -7.49 12.09 15.29
CA GLU A 3 -8.81 11.53 15.69
C GLU A 3 -9.90 11.54 14.60
N SER A 4 -9.74 12.35 13.53
CA SER A 4 -10.55 12.30 12.31
C SER A 4 -9.68 12.01 11.08
N GLY A 5 -9.59 10.75 10.67
CA GLY A 5 -8.97 10.33 9.40
C GLY A 5 -10.02 9.79 8.42
N ARG A 6 -9.80 9.98 7.11
CA ARG A 6 -10.62 9.37 6.07
C ARG A 6 -9.80 8.33 5.33
N LEU A 7 -10.36 7.13 5.17
CA LEU A 7 -9.90 6.11 4.23
C LEU A 7 -10.92 6.03 3.11
N THR A 8 -10.47 6.21 1.87
CA THR A 8 -11.28 6.11 0.66
C THR A 8 -10.87 4.87 -0.10
N LEU A 9 -11.84 4.04 -0.47
CA LEU A 9 -11.67 2.91 -1.36
C LEU A 9 -12.48 3.18 -2.62
N SER A 10 -11.85 2.99 -3.78
CA SER A 10 -12.52 3.14 -5.07
C SER A 10 -12.00 2.12 -6.06
N SER A 11 -12.83 1.76 -7.02
CA SER A 11 -12.44 0.91 -8.14
C SER A 11 -12.87 1.54 -9.46
N LYS A 12 -12.08 1.36 -10.51
CA LYS A 12 -12.45 1.75 -11.88
C LYS A 12 -11.96 0.69 -12.87
N GLU A 13 -12.68 0.53 -13.97
CA GLU A 13 -12.20 -0.26 -15.10
C GLU A 13 -11.21 0.60 -15.91
N SER A 14 -10.06 0.05 -16.26
CA SER A 14 -9.04 0.69 -17.11
C SER A 14 -8.30 -0.38 -17.90
N ASP A 15 -8.21 -0.22 -19.22
CA ASP A 15 -7.43 -1.08 -20.11
C ASP A 15 -7.71 -2.59 -19.94
N GLY A 16 -8.98 -2.96 -19.77
CA GLY A 16 -9.41 -4.35 -19.54
C GLY A 16 -9.05 -4.92 -18.17
N ASN A 17 -8.61 -4.07 -17.24
CA ASN A 17 -8.31 -4.42 -15.85
C ASN A 17 -9.20 -3.63 -14.89
N VAL A 18 -9.29 -4.09 -13.65
CA VAL A 18 -9.92 -3.34 -12.55
C VAL A 18 -8.80 -2.73 -11.70
N GLU A 19 -8.71 -1.40 -11.68
CA GLU A 19 -7.82 -0.66 -10.79
C GLU A 19 -8.53 -0.46 -9.44
N ILE A 20 -7.88 -0.86 -8.34
CA ILE A 20 -8.38 -0.66 -6.98
C ILE A 20 -7.45 0.32 -6.28
N MET A 21 -8.02 1.41 -5.76
CA MET A 21 -7.27 2.49 -5.12
C MET A 21 -7.67 2.62 -3.64
N PHE A 22 -6.66 2.73 -2.78
CA PHE A 22 -6.77 2.98 -1.35
C PHE A 22 -6.10 4.31 -1.04
N VAL A 23 -6.84 5.28 -0.51
CA VAL A 23 -6.31 6.61 -0.17
C VAL A 23 -6.65 6.94 1.27
N ASP A 24 -5.63 7.28 2.07
CA ASP A 24 -5.83 7.78 3.41
C ASP A 24 -5.36 9.22 3.59
N THR A 25 -5.99 9.95 4.51
CA THR A 25 -5.62 11.34 4.85
C THR A 25 -4.67 11.42 6.04
N GLY A 26 -3.80 10.42 6.21
CA GLY A 26 -2.79 10.38 7.25
C GLY A 26 -1.63 11.34 6.98
N ILE A 27 -0.58 11.22 7.80
CA ILE A 27 0.61 12.09 7.73
C ILE A 27 1.50 11.82 6.51
N GLY A 28 1.15 10.86 5.66
CA GLY A 28 1.96 10.40 4.54
C GLY A 28 3.23 9.66 4.97
N MET A 29 4.15 9.51 4.02
CA MET A 29 5.45 8.84 4.20
C MET A 29 6.55 9.66 3.52
N ALA A 30 7.72 9.73 4.13
CA ALA A 30 8.90 10.32 3.50
C ALA A 30 9.38 9.45 2.33
N LYS A 31 10.07 10.04 1.36
CA LYS A 31 10.50 9.35 0.12
C LYS A 31 11.38 8.13 0.42
N GLU A 32 12.28 8.25 1.39
CA GLU A 32 13.20 7.18 1.80
C GLU A 32 12.46 6.00 2.47
N ILE A 33 11.29 6.27 3.05
CA ILE A 33 10.40 5.25 3.60
C ILE A 33 9.66 4.56 2.45
N MET A 34 9.15 5.33 1.49
CA MET A 34 8.44 4.82 0.29
C MET A 34 9.29 3.81 -0.49
N GLU A 35 10.58 4.06 -0.63
CA GLU A 35 11.52 3.15 -1.31
C GLU A 35 11.69 1.80 -0.59
N LYS A 36 11.39 1.74 0.72
CA LYS A 36 11.61 0.57 1.59
C LYS A 36 10.32 -0.16 1.98
N ILE A 37 9.14 0.35 1.63
CA ILE A 37 7.84 -0.22 2.10
C ILE A 37 7.62 -1.67 1.70
N TRP A 38 8.29 -2.12 0.63
CA TRP A 38 8.21 -3.50 0.14
C TRP A 38 9.24 -4.44 0.78
N THR A 39 10.15 -3.93 1.62
CA THR A 39 11.18 -4.74 2.28
C THR A 39 10.58 -5.49 3.48
N PRO A 40 10.71 -6.83 3.55
CA PRO A 40 10.28 -7.59 4.71
C PRO A 40 10.92 -7.06 6.00
N PHE A 41 10.13 -7.02 7.07
CA PHE A 41 10.53 -6.55 8.40
C PHE A 41 10.80 -5.05 8.54
N PHE A 42 10.69 -4.27 7.45
CA PHE A 42 10.78 -2.82 7.54
C PHE A 42 9.47 -2.22 8.09
N THR A 43 9.58 -1.31 9.06
CA THR A 43 8.44 -0.58 9.63
C THR A 43 8.86 0.82 10.08
N ALA A 44 8.05 1.83 9.75
CA ALA A 44 8.19 3.18 10.30
C ALA A 44 7.41 3.37 11.62
N LYS A 45 6.70 2.32 12.08
CA LYS A 45 5.92 2.34 13.32
C LYS A 45 6.73 1.75 14.47
N ALA A 46 6.58 2.33 15.66
CA ALA A 46 7.19 1.84 16.90
C ALA A 46 6.79 0.39 17.25
N LYS A 47 5.61 -0.06 16.80
CA LYS A 47 5.12 -1.43 16.95
C LYS A 47 4.56 -1.93 15.62
N GLY A 48 5.04 -3.10 15.18
CA GLY A 48 4.60 -3.76 13.94
C GLY A 48 5.72 -4.63 13.36
N MET A 49 5.37 -5.78 12.77
CA MET A 49 6.38 -6.72 12.22
C MET A 49 6.90 -6.32 10.84
N GLY A 50 6.32 -5.32 10.17
CA GLY A 50 6.77 -4.91 8.83
C GLY A 50 6.51 -5.94 7.73
N LEU A 51 5.46 -6.75 7.85
CA LEU A 51 5.16 -7.84 6.90
C LEU A 51 3.93 -7.59 6.00
N GLY A 52 3.08 -6.63 6.33
CA GLY A 52 1.81 -6.41 5.62
C GLY A 52 1.97 -6.11 4.13
N LEU A 53 2.67 -5.01 3.79
CA LEU A 53 2.89 -4.61 2.38
C LEU A 53 3.70 -5.64 1.57
N PRO A 54 4.79 -6.26 2.11
CA PRO A 54 5.46 -7.35 1.42
C PRO A 54 4.54 -8.53 1.07
N ILE A 55 3.63 -8.91 1.98
CA ILE A 55 2.63 -9.96 1.73
C ILE A 55 1.63 -9.50 0.65
N CYS A 56 1.11 -8.28 0.72
CA CYS A 56 0.21 -7.74 -0.31
C CYS A 56 0.84 -7.78 -1.70
N LYS A 57 2.10 -7.33 -1.83
CA LYS A 57 2.86 -7.41 -3.08
C LYS A 57 2.98 -8.84 -3.58
N ARG A 58 3.34 -9.79 -2.69
CA ARG A 58 3.44 -11.20 -3.06
C ARG A 58 2.11 -11.78 -3.53
N ILE A 59 0.99 -11.42 -2.89
CA ILE A 59 -0.35 -11.85 -3.29
C ILE A 59 -0.65 -11.34 -4.70
N ILE A 60 -0.39 -10.06 -4.98
CA ILE A 60 -0.61 -9.47 -6.31
C ILE A 60 0.21 -10.25 -7.34
N GLU A 61 1.52 -10.37 -7.14
CA GLU A 61 2.45 -11.09 -8.05
C GLU A 61 2.04 -12.54 -8.33
N VAL A 62 1.43 -13.24 -7.37
CA VAL A 62 0.97 -14.62 -7.53
C VAL A 62 -0.31 -14.72 -8.38
N HIS A 63 -1.20 -13.73 -8.33
CA HIS A 63 -2.45 -13.73 -9.10
C HIS A 63 -2.28 -13.18 -10.52
N GLY A 64 -1.18 -12.48 -10.77
CA GLY A 64 -0.79 -11.94 -12.07
C GLY A 64 0.21 -10.82 -11.85
N ASN A 65 1.13 -10.56 -12.78
CA ASN A 65 2.07 -9.45 -12.66
C ASN A 65 1.37 -8.10 -12.93
N TYR A 66 0.32 -7.79 -12.15
CA TYR A 66 -0.44 -6.56 -12.24
C TYR A 66 0.40 -5.40 -11.69
N PRO A 67 0.44 -4.27 -12.40
CA PRO A 67 1.18 -3.10 -11.93
C PRO A 67 0.53 -2.56 -10.64
N TYR A 68 1.37 -2.22 -9.66
CA TYR A 68 0.98 -1.46 -8.48
C TYR A 68 1.79 -0.17 -8.43
N GLN A 69 1.18 0.88 -7.91
CA GLN A 69 1.78 2.21 -7.77
C GLN A 69 1.64 2.66 -6.32
N THR A 70 2.56 3.52 -5.89
CA THR A 70 2.66 4.01 -4.51
C THR A 70 2.41 5.50 -4.45
#